data_AF-A0A9E5YA13-F1
#
_entry.id   AF-A0A9E5YA13-F1
#
_cell.length_a   1.000
_cell.length_b   1.000
_cell.length_c   1.000
_cell.angle_alpha   90.00
_cell.angle_beta   90.00
_cell.angle_gamma   90.00
#
_symmetry.space_group_name_H-M   'P 1'
#
loop_
_entity.id
_entity.type
_entity.pdbx_description
1 polymer ?
#
loop_
_entity_poly.entity_id
_entity_poly.type
_entity_poly.pdbx_seq_one_letter_code
_entity_poly.pdbx_strand_id
1 'polypeptide(L)'
;STPIPESLSPTPATSIPTGSIALRGSGRLVGLAGTDRYSITMKINFDTGRVTGSVSASGSWLINFQIYDIDTGEKVEVQTKYCPAKYRGSISGRMNLQTRRIVATISDKISTTATSGDCSTVRNVSGSVTLTGHLNASYSYASGSESDGSPWSVSR
;
A
#
# COMPACT_ATOMS: atom_id res chain seq x y z
N SER A 1 0.68 18.22 61.76
CA SER A 1 0.38 17.06 60.90
C SER A 1 0.61 17.44 59.46
N THR A 2 1.65 16.89 58.85
CA THR A 2 2.00 17.14 57.44
C THR A 2 1.16 16.21 56.57
N PRO A 3 0.46 16.70 55.52
CA PRO A 3 -0.28 15.82 54.63
C PRO A 3 0.69 14.98 53.80
N ILE A 4 0.43 13.67 53.74
CA ILE A 4 1.16 12.71 52.91
C ILE A 4 0.74 12.97 51.45
N PRO A 5 1.67 13.12 50.49
CA PRO A 5 1.31 13.33 49.10
C PRO A 5 0.61 12.10 48.54
N GLU A 6 -0.48 12.37 47.84
CA GLU A 6 -1.33 11.43 47.14
C GLU A 6 -0.48 10.51 46.25
N SER A 7 -0.55 9.22 46.54
CA SER A 7 0.06 8.15 45.77
C SER A 7 -0.29 8.30 44.29
N LEU A 8 0.71 8.59 43.45
CA LEU A 8 0.61 8.45 42.00
C LEU A 8 0.23 7.00 41.70
N SER A 9 -1.07 6.77 41.45
CA SER A 9 -1.54 5.48 40.97
C SER A 9 -0.80 5.19 39.66
N PRO A 10 -0.04 4.08 39.56
CA PRO A 10 0.62 3.73 38.32
C PRO A 10 -0.47 3.55 37.26
N THR A 11 -0.38 4.32 36.17
CA THR A 11 -1.16 4.08 34.96
C THR A 11 -0.95 2.61 34.62
N PRO A 12 -2.02 1.78 34.50
CA PRO A 12 -1.83 0.38 34.17
C PRO A 12 -1.06 0.31 32.87
N ALA A 13 0.10 -0.35 32.89
CA ALA A 13 0.86 -0.61 31.70
C ALA A 13 -0.05 -1.43 30.77
N THR A 14 -0.59 -0.81 29.73
CA THR A 14 -1.38 -1.51 28.73
C THR A 14 -0.46 -2.57 28.13
N SER A 15 -0.68 -3.84 28.48
CA SER A 15 0.13 -4.92 27.98
C SER A 15 0.02 -4.97 26.47
N ILE A 16 1.17 -4.98 25.80
CA ILE A 16 1.22 -5.19 24.35
C ILE A 16 0.74 -6.63 24.12
N PRO A 17 -0.29 -6.86 23.27
CA PRO A 17 -0.75 -8.20 22.95
C PRO A 17 0.40 -9.04 22.40
N THR A 18 0.40 -10.34 22.62
CA THR A 18 1.38 -11.25 22.01
C THR A 18 0.85 -11.81 20.68
N GLY A 19 1.75 -12.36 19.87
CA GLY A 19 1.39 -13.05 18.63
C GLY A 19 1.23 -12.11 17.43
N SER A 20 0.18 -12.31 16.62
CA SER A 20 0.01 -11.54 15.38
C SER A 20 -1.45 -11.23 15.07
N ILE A 21 -1.67 -10.09 14.41
CA ILE A 21 -2.96 -9.70 13.86
C ILE A 21 -2.88 -9.57 12.35
N ALA A 22 -3.99 -9.86 11.67
CA ALA A 22 -4.19 -9.52 10.28
C ALA A 22 -5.27 -8.43 10.19
N LEU A 23 -4.99 -7.41 9.39
CA LEU A 23 -5.84 -6.26 9.14
C LEU A 23 -6.05 -6.14 7.62
N ARG A 24 -7.24 -5.70 7.21
CA ARG A 24 -7.60 -5.50 5.81
C ARG A 24 -8.13 -4.10 5.59
N GLY A 25 -7.92 -3.55 4.41
CA GLY A 25 -8.43 -2.23 4.09
C GLY A 25 -7.96 -1.76 2.73
N SER A 26 -7.65 -0.48 2.62
CA SER A 26 -7.30 0.13 1.34
C SER A 26 -6.33 1.28 1.46
N GLY A 27 -5.54 1.49 0.41
CA GLY A 27 -4.82 2.74 0.13
C GLY A 27 -5.36 3.38 -1.13
N ARG A 28 -4.90 4.59 -1.42
CA ARG A 28 -5.24 5.29 -2.66
C ARG A 28 -4.25 4.90 -3.75
N LEU A 29 -4.77 4.61 -4.93
CA LEU A 29 -3.97 4.29 -6.11
C LEU A 29 -4.09 5.41 -7.13
N VAL A 30 -2.96 5.91 -7.60
CA VAL A 30 -2.91 6.89 -8.70
C VAL A 30 -2.35 6.20 -9.94
N GLY A 31 -2.93 6.48 -11.10
CA GLY A 31 -2.37 6.04 -12.39
C GLY A 31 -3.00 4.79 -13.00
N LEU A 32 -4.06 4.23 -12.42
CA LEU A 32 -4.92 3.25 -13.08
C LEU A 32 -6.30 3.84 -13.35
N ALA A 33 -6.75 3.80 -14.60
CA ALA A 33 -8.11 4.17 -14.97
C ALA A 33 -9.10 3.12 -14.43
N GLY A 34 -10.23 3.60 -13.91
CA GLY A 34 -11.30 2.76 -13.38
C GLY A 34 -11.07 2.25 -11.95
N THR A 35 -9.95 2.58 -11.31
CA THR A 35 -9.74 2.33 -9.87
C THR A 35 -8.88 3.43 -9.26
N ASP A 36 -9.32 3.97 -8.13
CA ASP A 36 -8.60 4.97 -7.34
C ASP A 36 -8.07 4.40 -6.02
N ARG A 37 -8.25 3.09 -5.80
CA ARG A 37 -7.86 2.39 -4.58
C ARG A 37 -7.23 1.04 -4.86
N TYR A 38 -6.37 0.61 -3.95
CA TYR A 38 -5.89 -0.77 -3.87
C TYR A 38 -6.29 -1.39 -2.53
N SER A 39 -6.55 -2.69 -2.52
CA SER A 39 -6.81 -3.45 -1.30
C SER A 39 -5.50 -3.75 -0.58
N ILE A 40 -5.53 -3.69 0.75
CA ILE A 40 -4.41 -4.00 1.64
C ILE A 40 -4.78 -5.20 2.50
N THR A 41 -3.84 -6.13 2.66
CA THR A 41 -3.83 -7.10 3.76
C THR A 41 -2.52 -6.96 4.50
N MET A 42 -2.56 -6.54 5.76
CA MET A 42 -1.39 -6.28 6.59
C MET A 42 -1.39 -7.20 7.80
N LYS A 43 -0.26 -7.87 8.06
CA LYS A 43 -0.03 -8.68 9.25
C LYS A 43 1.05 -8.03 10.12
N ILE A 44 0.72 -7.81 11.40
CA ILE A 44 1.63 -7.24 12.39
C ILE A 44 1.91 -8.32 13.43
N ASN A 45 3.19 -8.63 13.64
CA ASN A 45 3.65 -9.48 14.73
C ASN A 45 4.07 -8.60 15.91
N PHE A 46 3.47 -8.82 17.08
CA PHE A 46 3.71 -8.02 18.27
C PHE A 46 4.92 -8.49 19.09
N ASP A 47 5.38 -9.72 18.89
CA ASP A 47 6.57 -10.24 19.57
C ASP A 47 7.85 -9.65 18.98
N THR A 48 7.84 -9.36 17.67
CA THR A 48 9.02 -8.87 16.93
C THR A 48 8.83 -7.47 16.32
N GLY A 49 7.61 -6.92 16.37
CA GLY A 49 7.25 -5.70 15.64
C GLY A 49 7.30 -5.85 14.11
N ARG A 50 7.31 -7.08 13.56
CA ARG A 50 7.45 -7.28 12.10
C ARG A 50 6.12 -7.00 11.41
N VAL A 51 6.17 -6.23 10.33
CA VAL A 51 5.02 -5.96 9.45
C VAL A 51 5.23 -6.67 8.12
N THR A 52 4.23 -7.41 7.68
CA THR A 52 4.20 -8.10 6.38
C THR A 52 2.83 -7.95 5.74
N GLY A 53 2.69 -8.26 4.46
CA GLY A 53 1.38 -8.18 3.84
C GLY A 53 1.41 -8.21 2.32
N SER A 54 0.26 -7.93 1.74
CA SER A 54 0.09 -7.82 0.30
C SER A 54 -0.88 -6.71 -0.06
N VAL A 55 -0.73 -6.20 -1.28
CA VAL A 55 -1.63 -5.24 -1.89
C VAL A 55 -2.08 -5.71 -3.26
N SER A 56 -3.28 -5.31 -3.67
CA SER A 56 -3.76 -5.58 -5.01
C SER A 56 -4.82 -4.62 -5.49
N ALA A 57 -4.81 -4.31 -6.78
CA ALA A 57 -5.92 -3.66 -7.48
C ALA A 57 -6.03 -4.20 -8.91
N SER A 58 -7.17 -3.97 -9.54
CA SER A 58 -7.37 -4.21 -10.97
C SER A 58 -7.98 -2.98 -11.60
N GLY A 59 -7.54 -2.63 -12.80
CA GLY A 59 -8.00 -1.46 -13.53
C GLY A 59 -7.50 -1.51 -14.97
N SER A 60 -7.36 -0.35 -15.59
CA SER A 60 -6.78 -0.23 -16.92
C SER A 60 -5.67 0.81 -16.95
N TRP A 61 -4.61 0.53 -17.69
CA TRP A 61 -3.62 1.54 -18.04
C TRP A 61 -4.04 2.29 -19.28
N LEU A 62 -3.89 3.61 -19.25
CA LEU A 62 -3.99 4.45 -20.42
C LEU A 62 -2.63 4.44 -21.14
N ILE A 63 -2.61 3.98 -22.39
CA ILE A 63 -1.37 3.82 -23.15
C ILE A 63 -1.52 4.50 -24.50
N ASN A 64 -0.53 5.31 -24.84
CA ASN A 64 -0.44 5.98 -26.13
C ASN A 64 0.50 5.19 -27.04
N PHE A 65 -0.06 4.62 -28.11
CA PHE A 65 0.68 3.99 -29.18
C PHE A 65 0.99 5.05 -30.24
N GLN A 66 2.26 5.14 -30.63
CA GLN A 66 2.69 5.99 -31.73
C GLN A 66 2.83 5.12 -32.98
N ILE A 67 2.13 5.50 -34.03
CA ILE A 67 2.16 4.81 -35.32
C ILE A 67 3.05 5.60 -36.25
N TYR A 68 4.00 4.91 -36.88
CA TYR A 68 4.96 5.48 -37.82
C TYR A 68 4.75 4.86 -39.19
N ASP A 69 4.85 5.69 -40.22
CA ASP A 69 4.97 5.24 -41.60
C ASP A 69 6.31 4.51 -41.73
N ILE A 70 6.30 3.29 -42.26
CA ILE A 70 7.51 2.45 -42.34
C ILE A 70 8.48 2.91 -43.44
N ASP A 71 7.96 3.55 -44.48
CA ASP A 71 8.73 3.97 -45.66
C ASP A 71 9.39 5.33 -45.42
N THR A 72 8.69 6.23 -44.73
CA THR A 72 9.20 7.58 -44.44
C THR A 72 9.76 7.75 -43.02
N GLY A 73 9.39 6.85 -42.09
CA GLY A 73 9.70 6.97 -40.67
C GLY A 73 8.93 8.10 -39.97
N GLU A 74 8.00 8.76 -40.66
CA GLU A 74 7.22 9.86 -40.10
C GLU A 74 6.14 9.35 -39.15
N LYS A 75 5.91 10.09 -38.07
CA LYS A 75 4.83 9.79 -37.13
C LYS A 75 3.48 10.17 -37.76
N VAL A 76 2.61 9.19 -37.93
CA VAL A 76 1.31 9.35 -38.59
C VAL A 76 0.18 9.59 -37.57
N GLU A 77 0.18 8.84 -36.46
CA GLU A 77 -0.94 8.88 -35.52
C GLU A 77 -0.50 8.60 -34.08
N VAL A 78 -1.27 9.11 -33.11
CA VAL A 78 -1.23 8.64 -31.72
C VAL A 78 -2.58 8.01 -31.38
N GLN A 79 -2.58 6.73 -31.08
CA GLN A 79 -3.78 6.03 -30.60
C GLN A 79 -3.68 5.82 -29.09
N THR A 80 -4.72 6.23 -28.38
CA THR A 80 -4.85 5.99 -26.95
C THR A 80 -5.71 4.74 -26.72
N LYS A 81 -5.19 3.74 -26.01
CA LYS A 81 -5.93 2.53 -25.64
C LYS A 81 -5.90 2.29 -24.14
N TYR A 82 -6.98 1.71 -23.63
CA TYR A 82 -7.09 1.23 -22.26
C TYR A 82 -6.71 -0.24 -22.22
N CYS A 83 -5.57 -0.55 -21.61
CA CYS A 83 -5.09 -1.92 -21.48
C CYS A 83 -5.39 -2.46 -20.08
N PRO A 84 -6.11 -3.61 -19.96
CA PRO A 84 -6.41 -4.20 -18.66
C PRO A 84 -5.14 -4.51 -17.87
N ALA A 85 -5.06 -4.03 -16.64
CA ALA A 85 -3.88 -4.11 -15.80
C ALA A 85 -4.20 -4.55 -14.37
N LYS A 86 -3.23 -5.23 -13.76
CA LYS A 86 -3.26 -5.64 -12.35
C LYS A 86 -2.10 -5.00 -11.62
N TYR A 87 -2.43 -4.35 -10.50
CA TYR A 87 -1.48 -3.91 -9.50
C TYR A 87 -1.35 -4.98 -8.43
N ARG A 88 -0.12 -5.38 -8.10
CA ARG A 88 0.17 -6.31 -7.00
C ARG A 88 1.45 -5.90 -6.31
N GLY A 89 1.51 -6.07 -5.00
CA GLY A 89 2.73 -5.82 -4.25
C GLY A 89 2.78 -6.58 -2.93
N SER A 90 3.97 -6.65 -2.35
CA SER A 90 4.23 -7.20 -1.03
C SER A 90 4.60 -6.09 -0.06
N ILE A 91 4.06 -6.15 1.16
CA ILE A 91 4.42 -5.25 2.25
C ILE A 91 5.50 -5.90 3.10
N SER A 92 6.54 -5.14 3.43
CA SER A 92 7.57 -5.52 4.39
C SER A 92 7.97 -4.32 5.23
N GLY A 93 8.05 -4.46 6.56
CA GLY A 93 8.38 -3.33 7.43
C GLY A 93 8.45 -3.69 8.90
N ARG A 94 8.40 -2.64 9.73
CA ARG A 94 8.39 -2.75 11.18
C ARG A 94 7.41 -1.78 11.83
N MET A 95 6.95 -2.17 13.00
CA MET A 95 6.23 -1.33 13.95
C MET A 95 7.09 -1.17 15.20
N ASN A 96 7.24 0.06 15.68
CA ASN A 96 7.76 0.29 17.01
C ASN A 96 6.67 -0.13 18.02
N LEU A 97 6.96 -1.13 18.85
CA LEU A 97 5.99 -1.72 19.77
C LEU A 97 5.54 -0.74 20.88
N GLN A 98 6.42 0.17 21.30
CA GLN A 98 6.11 1.16 22.34
C GLN A 98 5.24 2.30 21.77
N THR A 99 5.63 2.85 20.62
CA THR A 99 4.95 4.02 20.04
C THR A 99 3.82 3.65 19.08
N ARG A 100 3.72 2.36 18.71
CA ARG A 100 2.79 1.82 17.69
C ARG A 100 2.95 2.43 16.31
N ARG A 101 4.07 3.12 16.06
CA ARG A 101 4.41 3.71 14.77
C ARG A 101 4.83 2.62 13.79
N ILE A 102 4.17 2.58 12.64
CA ILE A 102 4.43 1.67 11.53
C ILE A 102 5.25 2.40 10.47
N VAL A 103 6.30 1.74 9.99
CA VAL A 103 7.01 2.09 8.75
C VAL A 103 7.18 0.81 7.94
N ALA A 104 6.58 0.76 6.76
CA ALA A 104 6.67 -0.39 5.88
C ALA A 104 6.81 0.05 4.42
N THR A 105 7.39 -0.80 3.59
CA THR A 105 7.52 -0.57 2.16
C THR A 105 6.62 -1.56 1.42
N ILE A 106 5.82 -1.04 0.50
CA ILE A 106 5.21 -1.83 -0.56
C ILE A 106 6.24 -1.91 -1.68
N SER A 107 6.61 -3.12 -2.07
CA SER A 107 7.29 -3.37 -3.34
C SER A 107 6.26 -3.91 -4.32
N ASP A 108 6.01 -3.20 -5.40
CA ASP A 108 4.89 -3.46 -6.29
C ASP A 108 5.30 -3.65 -7.75
N LYS A 109 4.33 -4.19 -8.48
CA LYS A 109 4.37 -4.39 -9.92
C LYS A 109 2.98 -4.15 -10.48
N ILE A 110 2.91 -3.30 -11.50
CA ILE A 110 1.75 -3.21 -12.38
C ILE A 110 2.08 -3.99 -13.65
N SER A 111 1.15 -4.87 -14.05
CA SER A 111 1.30 -5.70 -15.24
C SER A 111 0.03 -5.66 -16.06
N THR A 112 0.16 -5.59 -17.39
CA THR A 112 -0.99 -5.84 -18.26
C THR A 112 -1.38 -7.32 -18.18
N THR A 113 -2.66 -7.57 -18.42
CA THR A 113 -3.21 -8.95 -18.45
C THR A 113 -3.59 -9.39 -19.86
N ALA A 114 -3.41 -8.52 -20.85
CA ALA A 114 -3.62 -8.84 -22.24
C ALA A 114 -2.53 -9.78 -22.74
N THR A 115 -2.94 -10.92 -23.30
CA THR A 115 -2.05 -11.93 -23.87
C THR A 115 -1.89 -11.82 -25.39
N SER A 116 -2.63 -10.91 -26.03
CA SER A 116 -2.59 -10.65 -27.47
C SER A 116 -2.95 -9.20 -27.80
N GLY A 117 -2.65 -8.76 -29.03
CA GLY A 117 -2.90 -7.41 -29.51
C GLY A 117 -1.95 -6.37 -28.92
N ASP A 118 -2.22 -5.09 -29.17
CA ASP A 118 -1.30 -3.98 -28.82
C ASP A 118 -0.99 -3.90 -27.31
N CYS A 119 -1.92 -4.34 -26.46
CA CYS A 119 -1.73 -4.35 -25.01
C CYS A 119 -0.75 -5.45 -24.51
N SER A 120 -0.38 -6.41 -25.36
CA SER A 120 0.56 -7.50 -25.01
C SER A 120 2.02 -7.07 -25.02
N THR A 121 2.36 -6.00 -25.74
CA THR A 121 3.73 -5.46 -25.83
C THR A 121 4.05 -4.45 -24.73
N VAL A 122 3.04 -4.11 -23.92
CA VAL A 122 3.15 -3.15 -22.83
C VAL A 122 4.06 -3.69 -21.75
N ARG A 123 5.10 -2.91 -21.40
CA ARG A 123 6.05 -3.30 -20.37
C ARG A 123 5.43 -3.20 -18.99
N ASN A 124 5.76 -4.20 -18.16
CA ASN A 124 5.47 -4.15 -16.73
C ASN A 124 6.30 -3.04 -16.06
N VAL A 125 5.69 -2.35 -15.10
CA VAL A 125 6.36 -1.32 -14.29
C VAL A 125 6.42 -1.82 -12.86
N SER A 126 7.58 -1.69 -12.23
CA SER A 126 7.75 -2.01 -10.81
C SER A 126 8.08 -0.74 -10.05
N GLY A 127 7.62 -0.67 -8.81
CA GLY A 127 7.78 0.49 -7.97
C GLY A 127 7.92 0.12 -6.50
N SER A 128 8.10 1.15 -5.69
CA SER A 128 8.05 1.01 -4.24
C SER A 128 7.47 2.25 -3.59
N VAL A 129 6.62 2.03 -2.60
CA VAL A 129 5.98 3.10 -1.82
C VAL A 129 6.22 2.84 -0.34
N THR A 130 6.52 3.88 0.43
CA THR A 130 6.66 3.76 1.88
C THR A 130 5.35 4.14 2.58
N LEU A 131 4.82 3.23 3.38
CA LEU A 131 3.72 3.43 4.31
C LEU A 131 4.27 3.92 5.66
N THR A 132 3.79 5.08 6.13
CA THR A 132 4.00 5.54 7.50
C THR A 132 2.65 5.71 8.18
N GLY A 133 2.48 5.18 9.39
CA GLY A 133 1.20 5.27 10.10
C GLY A 133 1.29 4.80 11.55
N HIS A 134 0.12 4.58 12.17
CA HIS A 134 0.02 4.12 13.54
C HIS A 134 -1.07 3.06 13.71
N LEU A 135 -0.80 2.07 14.55
CA LEU A 135 -1.82 1.16 15.07
C LEU A 135 -2.51 1.79 16.29
N ASN A 136 -3.83 1.72 16.34
CA ASN A 136 -4.61 2.28 17.44
C ASN A 136 -4.44 1.48 18.75
N ALA A 137 -4.91 2.05 19.87
CA ALA A 137 -4.78 1.43 21.19
C ALA A 137 -5.52 0.11 21.35
N SER A 138 -6.58 -0.14 20.56
CA SER A 138 -7.34 -1.39 20.59
C SER A 138 -6.77 -2.47 19.67
N TYR A 139 -5.66 -2.21 18.99
CA TYR A 139 -5.00 -3.17 18.09
C TYR A 139 -5.92 -3.72 16.99
N SER A 140 -6.91 -2.93 16.57
CA SER A 140 -7.95 -3.33 15.62
C SER A 140 -8.00 -2.44 14.37
N TYR A 141 -7.25 -1.34 14.36
CA TYR A 141 -7.23 -0.39 13.25
C TYR A 141 -5.86 0.28 13.13
N ALA A 142 -5.33 0.39 11.91
CA ALA A 142 -4.15 1.17 11.60
C ALA A 142 -4.38 2.07 10.40
N SER A 143 -3.78 3.26 10.41
CA SER A 143 -3.86 4.21 9.29
C SER A 143 -2.66 5.13 9.23
N GLY A 144 -2.49 5.77 8.07
CA GLY A 144 -1.48 6.78 7.86
C GLY A 144 -1.42 7.24 6.42
N SER A 145 -0.21 7.56 5.98
CA SER A 145 0.07 8.09 4.64
C SER A 145 1.18 7.31 3.95
N GLU A 146 1.11 7.30 2.64
CA GLU A 146 2.15 6.88 1.72
C GLU A 146 3.22 7.97 1.56
N SER A 147 4.32 7.65 0.90
CA SER A 147 5.43 8.59 0.65
C SER A 147 5.04 9.77 -0.24
N ASP A 148 3.97 9.66 -1.02
CA ASP A 148 3.38 10.73 -1.83
C ASP A 148 2.29 11.52 -1.07
N GLY A 149 2.02 11.18 0.20
CA GLY A 149 0.97 11.78 1.03
C GLY A 149 -0.41 11.11 0.90
N SER A 150 -0.57 10.14 0.00
CA SER A 150 -1.84 9.42 -0.20
C SER A 150 -2.25 8.65 1.07
N PRO A 151 -3.53 8.69 1.49
CA PRO A 151 -3.95 8.03 2.72
C PRO A 151 -4.14 6.53 2.56
N TRP A 152 -3.91 5.77 3.63
CA TRP A 152 -4.24 4.36 3.73
C TRP A 152 -4.82 4.01 5.11
N SER A 153 -5.64 2.96 5.16
CA SER A 153 -6.17 2.42 6.40
C SER A 153 -6.49 0.93 6.31
N VAL A 154 -6.41 0.24 7.44
CA VAL A 154 -6.74 -1.18 7.62
C VAL A 154 -7.41 -1.43 8.96
N SER A 155 -8.34 -2.38 9.03
CA SER A 155 -9.02 -2.82 10.24
C SER A 155 -9.14 -4.34 10.31
N ARG A 156 -9.46 -4.89 11.49
CA ARG A 156 -9.87 -6.30 11.63
C ARG A 156 -11.17 -6.58 10.87
#